data_AF-A0A8S2ADI0-F1
#
_entry.id   AF-A0A8S2ADI0-F1
#
_cell.length_a   1.000
_cell.length_b   1.000
_cell.length_c   1.000
_cell.angle_alpha   90.00
_cell.angle_beta   90.00
_cell.angle_gamma   90.00
#
_symmetry.space_group_name_H-M   'P 1'
#
loop_
_entity.id
_entity.type
_entity.pdbx_description
1 polymer ?
#
loop_
_entity_poly.entity_id
_entity_poly.type
_entity_poly.pdbx_seq_one_letter_code
_entity_poly.pdbx_strand_id
1 'polypeptide(L)'
;MADNYLTGSIPATISNISTLQKLGMNHNSLTGSIPTFGKVPNLQWLLLDTNSLGSYSFGDLEFLSSLTNCTKLEFLMISRNRLGGDLPIIANLSATLINLGLSANFFSGRIPHDIGNLISLQMLGLGGNMLTGPLPTSLGKLSDLGLLSLYSNRMSGEIPSFIGNFTRLTELDLSNNKFDGVVPPSLGNCRILLHLWIGYNKLNGTIPREIMQISSLVNLSMAGNSLRGSLPKDVGRLQNLVTLNVADNKLSGKLPLDLGTCFSLEELYLQGNYFDGTIPDISGLVAVQRVNLSNNNLFGSIPGYFANFSKLQRLSLSDNNFEGCVPTEGIFQNATIVSVFGNRNLCGGIKQLKLKPCLAQGPPVETKHSSLFMKIAIGESFFNQLSSAGVRGTIGYAAPEYGMGGQPSIHGDLYSFGVLVLEMFTGKRPTNELFEGSFTLHSYTKSALPERVLDIADKSILHNGLRVGFPVVECLKVIFDVGLRCCEESPTNRLATSEAAKELISIRERFFKTRRTARR
;
A
#
# COMPACT_ATOMS: atom_id res chain seq x y z
N MET A 1 -25.59 16.04 -17.88
CA MET A 1 -24.36 16.73 -18.35
C MET A 1 -23.12 16.00 -17.83
N ALA A 2 -23.20 14.67 -17.63
CA ALA A 2 -22.11 13.88 -17.10
C ALA A 2 -21.18 13.39 -18.21
N ASP A 3 -19.95 13.02 -17.88
CA ASP A 3 -19.00 12.37 -18.79
C ASP A 3 -18.70 13.23 -20.04
N ASN A 4 -18.31 14.47 -19.80
CA ASN A 4 -18.02 15.47 -20.82
C ASN A 4 -16.74 16.26 -20.46
N TYR A 5 -16.38 17.22 -21.30
CA TYR A 5 -15.25 18.13 -21.09
C TYR A 5 -15.70 19.54 -20.67
N LEU A 6 -16.83 19.66 -19.95
CA LEU A 6 -17.35 20.96 -19.54
C LEU A 6 -16.39 21.64 -18.55
N THR A 7 -16.20 22.94 -18.72
CA THR A 7 -15.32 23.78 -17.89
C THR A 7 -16.08 25.00 -17.37
N GLY A 8 -15.46 25.73 -16.44
CA GLY A 8 -16.06 26.90 -15.80
C GLY A 8 -16.95 26.56 -14.61
N SER A 9 -17.63 27.57 -14.08
CA SER A 9 -18.45 27.44 -12.87
C SER A 9 -19.84 26.88 -13.16
N ILE A 10 -20.41 26.13 -12.20
CA ILE A 10 -21.82 25.75 -12.24
C ILE A 10 -22.67 27.03 -12.12
N PRO A 11 -23.56 27.32 -13.10
CA PRO A 11 -24.38 28.52 -13.03
C PRO A 11 -25.35 28.49 -11.84
N ALA A 12 -25.33 29.54 -11.01
CA ALA A 12 -26.24 29.66 -9.86
C ALA A 12 -27.73 29.72 -10.27
N THR A 13 -28.03 30.09 -11.52
CA THR A 13 -29.38 30.10 -12.08
C THR A 13 -30.03 28.73 -12.14
N ILE A 14 -29.24 27.64 -12.10
CA ILE A 14 -29.79 26.27 -12.08
C ILE A 14 -30.64 26.02 -10.84
N SER A 15 -30.32 26.71 -9.73
CA SER A 15 -31.07 26.63 -8.47
C SER A 15 -32.44 27.31 -8.53
N ASN A 16 -32.78 28.00 -9.63
CA ASN A 16 -34.11 28.58 -9.83
C ASN A 16 -35.09 27.62 -10.50
N ILE A 17 -34.64 26.44 -10.92
CA ILE A 17 -35.49 25.42 -11.56
C ILE A 17 -36.21 24.62 -10.47
N SER A 18 -37.35 25.13 -9.99
CA SER A 18 -38.12 24.52 -8.88
C SER A 18 -38.64 23.10 -9.15
N THR A 19 -38.74 22.72 -10.43
CA THR A 19 -39.15 21.39 -10.89
C THR A 19 -37.98 20.40 -11.01
N LEU A 20 -36.74 20.83 -10.80
CA LEU A 20 -35.55 20.00 -10.96
C LEU A 20 -35.55 18.87 -9.93
N GLN A 21 -35.42 17.63 -10.42
CA GLN A 21 -35.36 16.42 -9.59
C GLN A 21 -33.98 15.78 -9.63
N LYS A 22 -33.31 15.79 -10.78
CA LYS A 22 -32.02 15.12 -10.96
C LYS A 22 -31.05 16.04 -11.66
N LEU A 23 -29.92 16.29 -11.03
CA LEU A 23 -28.83 17.06 -11.59
C LEU A 23 -27.55 16.21 -11.61
N GLY A 24 -27.09 15.87 -12.81
CA GLY A 24 -25.84 15.15 -13.02
C GLY A 24 -24.86 15.92 -13.89
N MET A 25 -23.73 16.30 -13.30
CA MET A 25 -22.58 16.95 -13.93
C MET A 25 -21.25 16.26 -13.57
N ASN A 26 -21.31 15.00 -13.13
CA ASN A 26 -20.14 14.21 -12.77
C ASN A 26 -19.20 13.95 -13.97
N HIS A 27 -17.91 13.71 -13.71
CA HIS A 27 -16.87 13.49 -14.72
C HIS A 27 -16.77 14.62 -15.75
N ASN A 28 -16.41 15.82 -15.26
CA ASN A 28 -16.13 17.00 -16.08
C ASN A 28 -14.89 17.75 -15.51
N SER A 29 -14.64 18.96 -16.00
CA SER A 29 -13.58 19.87 -15.52
C SER A 29 -14.17 21.17 -14.95
N LEU A 30 -15.34 21.08 -14.29
CA LEU A 30 -16.01 22.23 -13.68
C LEU A 30 -15.21 22.77 -12.48
N THR A 31 -15.26 24.08 -12.27
CA THR A 31 -14.49 24.80 -11.25
C THR A 31 -15.38 25.71 -10.40
N GLY A 32 -14.83 26.33 -9.37
CA GLY A 32 -15.55 27.27 -8.51
C GLY A 32 -16.46 26.58 -7.49
N SER A 33 -17.37 27.34 -6.89
CA SER A 33 -18.23 26.88 -5.80
C SER A 33 -19.47 26.15 -6.31
N ILE A 34 -19.99 25.24 -5.49
CA ILE A 34 -21.29 24.59 -5.73
C ILE A 34 -22.40 25.56 -5.32
N PRO A 35 -23.40 25.85 -6.19
CA PRO A 35 -24.50 26.75 -5.84
C PRO A 35 -25.42 26.13 -4.79
N THR A 36 -26.13 26.98 -4.05
CA THR A 36 -27.12 26.54 -3.05
C THR A 36 -28.40 26.03 -3.74
N PHE A 37 -29.00 24.95 -3.26
CA PHE A 37 -30.18 24.31 -3.86
C PHE A 37 -31.45 24.43 -3.01
N GLY A 38 -31.47 25.29 -1.99
CA GLY A 38 -32.61 25.41 -1.06
C GLY A 38 -33.95 25.85 -1.66
N LYS A 39 -33.97 26.28 -2.94
CA LYS A 39 -35.19 26.61 -3.72
C LYS A 39 -35.67 25.46 -4.62
N VAL A 40 -35.02 24.30 -4.55
CA VAL A 40 -35.29 23.10 -5.35
C VAL A 40 -35.73 21.95 -4.43
N PRO A 41 -36.94 22.02 -3.85
CA PRO A 41 -37.38 21.04 -2.83
C PRO A 41 -37.59 19.63 -3.39
N ASN A 42 -37.72 19.50 -4.72
CA ASN A 42 -37.93 18.22 -5.40
C ASN A 42 -36.62 17.52 -5.79
N LEU A 43 -35.46 18.09 -5.46
CA LEU A 43 -34.16 17.50 -5.81
C LEU A 43 -34.00 16.15 -5.11
N GLN A 44 -33.83 15.11 -5.91
CA GLN A 44 -33.57 13.75 -5.50
C GLN A 44 -32.09 13.42 -5.69
N TRP A 45 -31.50 13.78 -6.83
CA TRP A 45 -30.15 13.37 -7.19
C TRP A 45 -29.28 14.60 -7.48
N LEU A 46 -28.17 14.72 -6.76
CA LEU A 46 -27.12 15.71 -7.01
C LEU A 46 -25.79 14.97 -7.20
N LEU A 47 -25.38 14.82 -8.46
CA LEU A 47 -24.19 14.07 -8.87
C LEU A 47 -23.17 15.02 -9.50
N LEU A 48 -22.11 15.33 -8.76
CA LEU A 48 -21.04 16.27 -9.12
C LEU A 48 -19.65 15.65 -8.97
N ASP A 49 -19.55 14.32 -8.89
CA ASP A 49 -18.27 13.63 -8.70
C ASP A 49 -17.25 13.96 -9.79
N THR A 50 -15.96 13.87 -9.46
CA THR A 50 -14.85 13.98 -10.42
C THR A 50 -14.92 15.29 -11.21
N ASN A 51 -14.67 16.39 -10.50
CA ASN A 51 -14.56 17.74 -11.02
C ASN A 51 -13.44 18.50 -10.26
N SER A 52 -13.34 19.82 -10.45
CA SER A 52 -12.45 20.70 -9.70
C SER A 52 -13.23 21.73 -8.87
N LEU A 53 -14.38 21.33 -8.32
CA LEU A 53 -15.25 22.20 -7.52
C LEU A 53 -14.67 22.40 -6.11
N GLY A 54 -14.78 23.61 -5.59
CA GLY A 54 -14.25 24.00 -4.30
C GLY A 54 -12.89 24.70 -4.36
N SER A 55 -12.45 25.15 -3.20
CA SER A 55 -11.31 26.01 -2.98
C SER A 55 -10.45 25.56 -1.80
N TYR A 56 -10.64 24.30 -1.36
CA TYR A 56 -10.01 23.70 -0.18
C TYR A 56 -10.36 24.43 1.12
N SER A 57 -11.50 25.15 1.15
CA SER A 57 -11.85 26.08 2.21
C SER A 57 -13.15 25.71 2.90
N PHE A 58 -13.35 26.20 4.13
CA PHE A 58 -14.57 25.95 4.90
C PHE A 58 -15.86 26.42 4.20
N GLY A 59 -15.77 27.50 3.40
CA GLY A 59 -16.91 28.03 2.64
C GLY A 59 -17.42 27.09 1.54
N ASP A 60 -16.64 26.08 1.15
CA ASP A 60 -17.03 25.11 0.13
C ASP A 60 -18.27 24.28 0.56
N LEU A 61 -18.62 24.29 1.84
CA LEU A 61 -19.66 23.48 2.45
C LEU A 61 -20.99 24.21 2.65
N GLU A 62 -21.07 25.51 2.36
CA GLU A 62 -22.27 26.32 2.59
C GLU A 62 -23.51 25.75 1.88
N PHE A 63 -23.33 25.19 0.67
CA PHE A 63 -24.43 24.59 -0.08
C PHE A 63 -25.08 23.39 0.63
N LEU A 64 -24.34 22.64 1.47
CA LEU A 64 -24.89 21.51 2.21
C LEU A 64 -25.97 21.96 3.20
N SER A 65 -25.82 23.15 3.79
CA SER A 65 -26.87 23.73 4.65
C SER A 65 -28.16 24.00 3.89
N SER A 66 -28.07 24.36 2.60
CA SER A 66 -29.25 24.60 1.77
C SER A 66 -29.95 23.30 1.34
N LEU A 67 -29.23 22.18 1.33
CA LEU A 67 -29.78 20.86 0.98
C LEU A 67 -30.68 20.27 2.06
N THR A 68 -30.69 20.82 3.28
CA THR A 68 -31.66 20.39 4.32
C THR A 68 -33.10 20.67 3.91
N ASN A 69 -33.32 21.61 2.98
CA ASN A 69 -34.64 21.89 2.41
C ASN A 69 -35.03 20.92 1.28
N CYS A 70 -34.08 20.11 0.78
CA CYS A 70 -34.32 19.11 -0.27
C CYS A 70 -34.75 17.78 0.40
N THR A 71 -35.98 17.73 0.91
CA THR A 71 -36.49 16.58 1.69
C THR A 71 -36.71 15.29 0.88
N LYS A 72 -36.51 15.33 -0.44
CA LYS A 72 -36.55 14.16 -1.33
C LYS A 72 -35.17 13.69 -1.77
N LEU A 73 -34.10 14.27 -1.23
CA LEU A 73 -32.74 13.95 -1.64
C LEU A 73 -32.40 12.50 -1.28
N GLU A 74 -32.01 11.72 -2.28
CA GLU A 74 -31.67 10.30 -2.19
C GLU A 74 -30.19 10.07 -2.49
N PHE A 75 -29.62 10.84 -3.44
CA PHE A 75 -28.24 10.67 -3.89
C PHE A 75 -27.51 12.00 -3.83
N LEU A 76 -26.48 12.06 -2.99
CA LEU A 76 -25.53 13.17 -2.95
C LEU A 76 -24.13 12.63 -3.19
N MET A 77 -23.61 12.88 -4.39
CA MET A 77 -22.32 12.36 -4.82
C MET A 77 -21.45 13.52 -5.29
N ILE A 78 -20.44 13.87 -4.51
CA ILE A 78 -19.54 15.02 -4.74
C ILE A 78 -18.07 14.61 -4.53
N SER A 79 -17.78 13.33 -4.69
CA SER A 79 -16.45 12.75 -4.51
C SER A 79 -15.46 13.30 -5.53
N ARG A 80 -14.15 13.23 -5.25
CA ARG A 80 -13.08 13.64 -6.18
C ARG A 80 -13.24 15.10 -6.64
N ASN A 81 -13.27 16.00 -5.67
CA ASN A 81 -13.32 17.46 -5.86
C ASN A 81 -12.28 18.13 -4.96
N ARG A 82 -12.34 19.46 -4.83
CA ARG A 82 -11.46 20.29 -4.00
C ARG A 82 -12.21 20.88 -2.80
N LEU A 83 -13.23 20.18 -2.30
CA LEU A 83 -14.07 20.68 -1.21
C LEU A 83 -13.33 20.52 0.12
N GLY A 84 -13.18 21.61 0.87
CA GLY A 84 -12.55 21.61 2.19
C GLY A 84 -13.50 21.98 3.32
N GLY A 85 -12.97 21.99 4.56
CA GLY A 85 -13.70 22.37 5.76
C GLY A 85 -14.11 21.20 6.64
N ASP A 86 -14.58 21.51 7.84
CA ASP A 86 -15.08 20.48 8.76
C ASP A 86 -16.42 19.97 8.27
N LEU A 87 -16.56 18.63 8.19
CA LEU A 87 -17.80 18.00 7.75
C LEU A 87 -18.97 18.61 8.57
N PRO A 88 -19.92 19.32 7.94
CA PRO A 88 -20.90 20.13 8.65
C PRO A 88 -21.96 19.22 9.27
N ILE A 89 -23.10 19.78 9.68
CA ILE A 89 -24.26 19.01 10.16
C ILE A 89 -24.92 18.26 8.98
N ILE A 90 -24.18 17.37 8.30
CA ILE A 90 -24.70 16.46 7.27
C ILE A 90 -25.78 15.54 7.82
N ALA A 91 -25.81 15.39 9.15
CA ALA A 91 -26.87 14.72 9.89
C ALA A 91 -28.25 15.38 9.76
N ASN A 92 -28.32 16.63 9.31
CA ASN A 92 -29.58 17.35 9.05
C ASN A 92 -30.05 17.23 7.59
N LEU A 93 -29.32 16.50 6.75
CA LEU A 93 -29.78 16.19 5.40
C LEU A 93 -31.00 15.25 5.46
N SER A 94 -31.64 15.04 4.31
CA SER A 94 -32.85 14.24 4.24
C SER A 94 -32.67 12.84 4.81
N ALA A 95 -33.62 12.40 5.63
CA ALA A 95 -33.67 11.01 6.11
C ALA A 95 -33.89 10.01 4.95
N THR A 96 -34.31 10.47 3.77
CA THR A 96 -34.43 9.67 2.54
C THR A 96 -33.10 9.42 1.84
N LEU A 97 -31.99 9.97 2.34
CA LEU A 97 -30.69 9.85 1.68
C LEU A 97 -30.22 8.39 1.68
N ILE A 98 -29.99 7.85 0.49
CA ILE A 98 -29.59 6.46 0.25
C ILE A 98 -28.07 6.39 0.04
N ASN A 99 -27.51 7.31 -0.76
CA ASN A 99 -26.09 7.34 -1.08
C ASN A 99 -25.48 8.70 -0.76
N LEU A 100 -24.44 8.69 0.07
CA LEU A 100 -23.62 9.85 0.40
C LEU A 100 -22.16 9.60 0.03
N GLY A 101 -21.74 10.12 -1.11
CA GLY A 101 -20.37 10.01 -1.63
C GLY A 101 -19.60 11.31 -1.48
N LEU A 102 -18.68 11.35 -0.52
CA LEU A 102 -17.84 12.50 -0.16
C LEU A 102 -16.33 12.20 -0.30
N SER A 103 -15.98 11.05 -0.86
CA SER A 103 -14.59 10.54 -0.91
C SER A 103 -13.67 11.42 -1.74
N ALA A 104 -12.35 11.37 -1.48
CA ALA A 104 -11.31 12.09 -2.22
C ALA A 104 -11.57 13.61 -2.28
N ASN A 105 -11.66 14.24 -1.12
CA ASN A 105 -11.80 15.68 -0.91
C ASN A 105 -10.85 16.11 0.22
N PHE A 106 -11.07 17.30 0.79
CA PHE A 106 -10.24 17.88 1.85
C PHE A 106 -11.05 18.10 3.14
N PHE A 107 -12.05 17.26 3.39
CA PHE A 107 -12.87 17.37 4.59
C PHE A 107 -12.06 17.07 5.85
N SER A 108 -12.20 17.91 6.87
CA SER A 108 -11.53 17.80 8.16
C SER A 108 -12.54 17.63 9.30
N GLY A 109 -12.07 17.70 10.55
CA GLY A 109 -12.93 17.56 11.72
C GLY A 109 -13.25 16.09 12.03
N ARG A 110 -14.42 15.86 12.64
CA ARG A 110 -14.91 14.53 13.02
C ARG A 110 -16.15 14.18 12.21
N ILE A 111 -16.46 12.89 12.09
CA ILE A 111 -17.79 12.47 11.62
C ILE A 111 -18.82 12.94 12.67
N PRO A 112 -19.87 13.68 12.27
CA PRO A 112 -20.86 14.19 13.20
C PRO A 112 -21.53 13.09 14.01
N HIS A 113 -21.75 13.34 15.29
CA HIS A 113 -22.45 12.39 16.16
C HIS A 113 -23.86 12.08 15.64
N ASP A 114 -24.53 12.98 14.95
CA ASP A 114 -25.92 12.73 14.53
C ASP A 114 -26.04 12.04 13.16
N ILE A 115 -24.94 11.51 12.60
CA ILE A 115 -24.95 10.78 11.32
C ILE A 115 -25.95 9.62 11.30
N GLY A 116 -26.25 9.05 12.47
CA GLY A 116 -27.28 8.02 12.65
C GLY A 116 -28.72 8.47 12.35
N ASN A 117 -28.97 9.74 12.05
CA ASN A 117 -30.28 10.25 11.61
C ASN A 117 -30.57 9.92 10.14
N LEU A 118 -29.55 9.60 9.34
CA LEU A 118 -29.68 9.23 7.93
C LEU A 118 -30.09 7.76 7.79
N ILE A 119 -31.22 7.38 8.39
CA ILE A 119 -31.60 5.97 8.60
C ILE A 119 -31.74 5.14 7.32
N SER A 120 -32.00 5.78 6.17
CA SER A 120 -32.10 5.10 4.87
C SER A 120 -30.76 4.90 4.15
N LEU A 121 -29.64 5.33 4.76
CA LEU A 121 -28.33 5.31 4.11
C LEU A 121 -27.86 3.87 3.87
N GLN A 122 -27.57 3.58 2.60
CA GLN A 122 -27.03 2.30 2.14
C GLN A 122 -25.56 2.43 1.75
N MET A 123 -25.12 3.63 1.36
CA MET A 123 -23.73 3.89 0.99
C MET A 123 -23.21 5.15 1.68
N LEU A 124 -22.12 5.00 2.43
CA LEU A 124 -21.38 6.11 3.02
C LEU A 124 -19.90 6.06 2.58
N GLY A 125 -19.54 6.94 1.66
CA GLY A 125 -18.17 7.12 1.18
C GLY A 125 -17.54 8.40 1.74
N LEU A 126 -16.52 8.24 2.56
CA LEU A 126 -15.77 9.33 3.21
C LEU A 126 -14.24 9.17 3.07
N GLY A 127 -13.78 8.16 2.31
CA GLY A 127 -12.37 7.84 2.17
C GLY A 127 -11.55 8.91 1.44
N GLY A 128 -10.25 9.01 1.68
CA GLY A 128 -9.37 10.00 1.06
C GLY A 128 -9.67 11.43 1.50
N ASN A 129 -9.80 11.66 2.81
CA ASN A 129 -10.04 12.97 3.42
C ASN A 129 -9.06 13.20 4.59
N MET A 130 -9.31 14.22 5.42
CA MET A 130 -8.53 14.55 6.63
C MET A 130 -9.33 14.34 7.92
N LEU A 131 -10.34 13.46 7.91
CA LEU A 131 -11.22 13.19 9.06
C LEU A 131 -10.44 12.60 10.23
N THR A 132 -10.88 12.93 11.44
CA THR A 132 -10.24 12.56 12.71
C THR A 132 -11.26 12.04 13.72
N GLY A 133 -10.78 11.50 14.84
CA GLY A 133 -11.61 11.02 15.94
C GLY A 133 -12.17 9.61 15.70
N PRO A 134 -12.95 9.10 16.66
CA PRO A 134 -13.56 7.78 16.58
C PRO A 134 -14.79 7.74 15.68
N LEU A 135 -15.17 6.52 15.31
CA LEU A 135 -16.49 6.26 14.74
C LEU A 135 -17.56 6.60 15.78
N PRO A 136 -18.56 7.45 15.46
CA PRO A 136 -19.61 7.81 16.39
C PRO A 136 -20.53 6.60 16.63
N THR A 137 -20.96 6.39 17.87
CA THR A 137 -21.82 5.25 18.26
C THR A 137 -23.17 5.24 17.55
N SER A 138 -23.69 6.42 17.21
CA SER A 138 -24.91 6.59 16.43
C SER A 138 -24.85 5.98 15.03
N LEU A 139 -23.65 5.78 14.47
CA LEU A 139 -23.49 5.14 13.15
C LEU A 139 -24.09 3.73 13.16
N GLY A 140 -24.06 3.05 14.31
CA GLY A 140 -24.69 1.74 14.50
C GLY A 140 -26.22 1.71 14.30
N LYS A 141 -26.89 2.86 14.15
CA LYS A 141 -28.31 2.95 13.80
C LYS A 141 -28.59 2.71 12.31
N LEU A 142 -27.59 2.80 11.44
CA LEU A 142 -27.73 2.68 9.99
C LEU A 142 -27.79 1.21 9.56
N SER A 143 -28.85 0.49 9.93
CA SER A 143 -28.98 -0.96 9.70
C SER A 143 -28.99 -1.36 8.23
N ASP A 144 -29.37 -0.45 7.34
CA ASP A 144 -29.43 -0.71 5.89
C ASP A 144 -28.11 -0.53 5.15
N LEU A 145 -27.05 -0.11 5.85
CA LEU A 145 -25.76 0.22 5.28
C LEU A 145 -25.13 -1.01 4.60
N GLY A 146 -24.92 -0.89 3.30
CA GLY A 146 -24.27 -1.88 2.43
C GLY A 146 -22.80 -1.58 2.17
N LEU A 147 -22.42 -0.31 2.14
CA LEU A 147 -21.03 0.12 1.92
C LEU A 147 -20.64 1.20 2.92
N LEU A 148 -19.55 0.95 3.65
CA LEU A 148 -18.88 1.94 4.50
C LEU A 148 -17.42 2.06 4.11
N SER A 149 -17.02 3.22 3.60
CA SER A 149 -15.66 3.48 3.15
C SER A 149 -15.09 4.74 3.80
N LEU A 150 -14.01 4.57 4.55
CA LEU A 150 -13.30 5.58 5.34
C LEU A 150 -11.78 5.56 5.10
N TYR A 151 -11.32 4.85 4.07
CA TYR A 151 -9.89 4.65 3.80
C TYR A 151 -9.10 5.96 3.77
N SER A 152 -7.81 5.93 4.05
CA SER A 152 -6.91 7.09 3.90
C SER A 152 -7.45 8.36 4.58
N ASN A 153 -7.65 8.27 5.89
CA ASN A 153 -8.03 9.38 6.77
C ASN A 153 -7.09 9.41 7.99
N ARG A 154 -7.48 10.15 9.05
CA ARG A 154 -6.78 10.19 10.34
C ARG A 154 -7.69 9.72 11.47
N MET A 155 -8.65 8.83 11.18
CA MET A 155 -9.58 8.25 12.16
C MET A 155 -8.81 7.48 13.24
N SER A 156 -9.32 7.49 14.48
CA SER A 156 -8.63 6.95 15.65
C SER A 156 -9.58 6.22 16.60
N GLY A 157 -9.06 5.52 17.61
CA GLY A 157 -9.87 4.74 18.55
C GLY A 157 -10.21 3.36 17.99
N GLU A 158 -11.02 2.60 18.72
CA GLU A 158 -11.32 1.21 18.38
C GLU A 158 -12.33 1.09 17.24
N ILE A 159 -12.30 -0.04 16.53
CA ILE A 159 -13.39 -0.45 15.64
C ILE A 159 -14.55 -0.95 16.53
N PRO A 160 -15.69 -0.24 16.60
CA PRO A 160 -16.73 -0.57 17.57
C PRO A 160 -17.48 -1.87 17.22
N SER A 161 -17.99 -2.55 18.25
CA SER A 161 -18.72 -3.81 18.08
C SER A 161 -20.03 -3.66 17.29
N PHE A 162 -20.63 -2.46 17.25
CA PHE A 162 -21.86 -2.19 16.49
C PHE A 162 -21.68 -2.39 14.98
N ILE A 163 -20.46 -2.48 14.46
CA ILE A 163 -20.21 -2.82 13.06
C ILE A 163 -20.89 -4.15 12.69
N GLY A 164 -20.97 -5.09 13.64
CA GLY A 164 -21.71 -6.35 13.47
C GLY A 164 -23.22 -6.21 13.32
N ASN A 165 -23.79 -5.01 13.50
CA ASN A 165 -25.22 -4.74 13.27
C ASN A 165 -25.52 -4.47 11.78
N PHE A 166 -24.51 -4.15 10.97
CA PHE A 166 -24.68 -3.90 9.54
C PHE A 166 -24.77 -5.22 8.77
N THR A 167 -25.90 -5.91 8.91
CA THR A 167 -26.11 -7.25 8.31
C THR A 167 -26.23 -7.20 6.78
N ARG A 168 -26.46 -6.00 6.20
CA ARG A 168 -26.47 -5.76 4.75
C ARG A 168 -25.10 -5.35 4.18
N LEU A 169 -24.06 -5.25 5.02
CA LEU A 169 -22.76 -4.74 4.62
C LEU A 169 -22.05 -5.71 3.66
N THR A 170 -21.75 -5.25 2.45
CA THR A 170 -20.98 -5.95 1.42
C THR A 170 -19.55 -5.45 1.34
N GLU A 171 -19.29 -4.20 1.73
CA GLU A 171 -17.96 -3.58 1.71
C GLU A 171 -17.69 -2.75 2.96
N LEU A 172 -16.55 -3.04 3.61
CA LEU A 172 -16.02 -2.26 4.72
C LEU A 172 -14.55 -1.91 4.46
N ASP A 173 -14.28 -0.63 4.23
CA ASP A 173 -12.93 -0.09 4.07
C ASP A 173 -12.59 0.91 5.18
N LEU A 174 -11.76 0.49 6.12
CA LEU A 174 -11.20 1.32 7.19
C LEU A 174 -9.68 1.47 7.04
N SER A 175 -9.13 1.12 5.88
CA SER A 175 -7.68 1.01 5.69
C SER A 175 -6.96 2.36 5.78
N ASN A 176 -5.66 2.34 6.07
CA ASN A 176 -4.81 3.54 6.11
C ASN A 176 -5.37 4.65 7.03
N ASN A 177 -5.51 4.31 8.31
CA ASN A 177 -6.02 5.19 9.36
C ASN A 177 -5.18 5.00 10.65
N LYS A 178 -5.72 5.39 11.81
CA LYS A 178 -5.09 5.20 13.12
C LYS A 178 -6.00 4.42 14.07
N PHE A 179 -6.86 3.53 13.55
CA PHE A 179 -7.69 2.67 14.39
C PHE A 179 -6.79 1.77 15.26
N ASP A 180 -7.14 1.61 16.52
CA ASP A 180 -6.42 0.81 17.50
C ASP A 180 -7.35 -0.22 18.17
N GLY A 181 -6.90 -0.84 19.27
CA GLY A 181 -7.62 -1.93 19.90
C GLY A 181 -7.61 -3.22 19.08
N VAL A 182 -8.61 -4.07 19.32
CA VAL A 182 -8.74 -5.39 18.68
C VAL A 182 -9.72 -5.36 17.52
N VAL A 183 -9.60 -6.32 16.61
CA VAL A 183 -10.65 -6.57 15.61
C VAL A 183 -11.88 -7.15 16.33
N PRO A 184 -13.06 -6.51 16.28
CA PRO A 184 -14.21 -6.98 17.04
C PRO A 184 -14.76 -8.30 16.47
N PRO A 185 -14.97 -9.34 17.28
CA PRO A 185 -15.55 -10.62 16.81
C PRO A 185 -16.93 -10.47 16.18
N SER A 186 -17.68 -9.42 16.53
CA SER A 186 -19.00 -9.13 15.97
C SER A 186 -18.97 -8.85 14.46
N LEU A 187 -17.82 -8.54 13.86
CA LEU A 187 -17.65 -8.49 12.40
C LEU A 187 -18.10 -9.78 11.71
N GLY A 188 -17.99 -10.93 12.38
CA GLY A 188 -18.49 -12.22 11.87
C GLY A 188 -20.00 -12.27 11.62
N ASN A 189 -20.77 -11.29 12.11
CA ASN A 189 -22.21 -11.18 11.87
C ASN A 189 -22.55 -10.58 10.49
N CYS A 190 -21.60 -9.91 9.82
CA CYS A 190 -21.78 -9.38 8.47
C CYS A 190 -21.64 -10.51 7.42
N ARG A 191 -22.62 -11.43 7.39
CA ARG A 191 -22.55 -12.70 6.63
C ARG A 191 -22.46 -12.55 5.12
N ILE A 192 -22.77 -11.38 4.57
CA ILE A 192 -22.73 -11.09 3.13
C ILE A 192 -21.55 -10.18 2.74
N LEU A 193 -20.62 -9.94 3.66
CA LEU A 193 -19.46 -9.08 3.43
C LEU A 193 -18.52 -9.72 2.40
N LEU A 194 -18.26 -8.99 1.33
CA LEU A 194 -17.39 -9.41 0.22
C LEU A 194 -15.97 -8.86 0.41
N HIS A 195 -15.85 -7.62 0.86
CA HIS A 195 -14.59 -6.90 0.96
C HIS A 195 -14.38 -6.37 2.38
N LEU A 196 -13.34 -6.85 3.04
CA LEU A 196 -12.92 -6.39 4.36
C LEU A 196 -11.48 -5.85 4.28
N TRP A 197 -11.35 -4.52 4.31
CA TRP A 197 -10.06 -3.83 4.27
C TRP A 197 -9.86 -3.01 5.54
N ILE A 198 -9.05 -3.52 6.46
CA ILE A 198 -8.71 -2.86 7.73
C ILE A 198 -7.18 -2.72 7.92
N GLY A 199 -6.42 -2.90 6.83
CA GLY A 199 -4.97 -2.79 6.81
C GLY A 199 -4.44 -1.37 7.08
N TYR A 200 -3.15 -1.24 7.39
CA TYR A 200 -2.43 0.00 7.66
C TYR A 200 -3.10 0.83 8.76
N ASN A 201 -3.24 0.20 9.93
CA ASN A 201 -3.79 0.78 11.15
C ASN A 201 -2.86 0.42 12.34
N LYS A 202 -3.36 0.54 13.58
CA LYS A 202 -2.68 0.17 14.82
C LYS A 202 -3.39 -0.99 15.54
N LEU A 203 -4.14 -1.82 14.80
CA LEU A 203 -4.91 -2.92 15.36
C LEU A 203 -3.97 -3.95 15.99
N ASN A 204 -4.40 -4.54 17.10
CA ASN A 204 -3.66 -5.52 17.88
C ASN A 204 -4.56 -6.70 18.27
N GLY A 205 -4.07 -7.57 19.15
CA GLY A 205 -4.76 -8.80 19.52
C GLY A 205 -4.69 -9.85 18.40
N THR A 206 -5.60 -10.81 18.41
CA THR A 206 -5.66 -11.91 17.44
C THR A 206 -6.66 -11.64 16.33
N ILE A 207 -6.53 -12.32 15.18
CA ILE A 207 -7.60 -12.39 14.18
C ILE A 207 -8.76 -13.22 14.77
N PRO A 208 -9.98 -12.67 14.94
CA PRO A 208 -11.11 -13.42 15.47
C PRO A 208 -11.50 -14.56 14.55
N ARG A 209 -11.76 -15.75 15.11
CA ARG A 209 -12.22 -16.93 14.35
C ARG A 209 -13.57 -16.69 13.67
N GLU A 210 -14.36 -15.77 14.20
CA GLU A 210 -15.68 -15.39 13.70
C GLU A 210 -15.59 -14.83 12.27
N ILE A 211 -14.46 -14.22 11.88
CA ILE A 211 -14.21 -13.77 10.50
C ILE A 211 -14.18 -14.95 9.52
N MET A 212 -13.72 -16.12 9.96
CA MET A 212 -13.69 -17.33 9.12
C MET A 212 -15.10 -17.87 8.83
N GLN A 213 -16.13 -17.31 9.47
CA GLN A 213 -17.52 -17.68 9.24
C GLN A 213 -18.20 -16.78 8.19
N ILE A 214 -17.48 -15.80 7.62
CA ILE A 214 -17.96 -14.93 6.55
C ILE A 214 -17.57 -15.57 5.21
N SER A 215 -18.23 -16.67 4.84
CA SER A 215 -17.90 -17.45 3.64
C SER A 215 -18.11 -16.71 2.31
N SER A 216 -18.73 -15.53 2.35
CA SER A 216 -18.92 -14.63 1.22
C SER A 216 -17.68 -13.79 0.91
N LEU A 217 -16.67 -13.73 1.79
CA LEU A 217 -15.47 -12.93 1.58
C LEU A 217 -14.74 -13.29 0.28
N VAL A 218 -14.44 -12.25 -0.49
CA VAL A 218 -13.63 -12.27 -1.70
C VAL A 218 -12.26 -11.64 -1.43
N ASN A 219 -12.21 -10.54 -0.67
CA ASN A 219 -10.95 -9.88 -0.30
C ASN A 219 -10.88 -9.65 1.20
N LEU A 220 -9.81 -10.15 1.81
CA LEU A 220 -9.49 -9.95 3.22
C LEU A 220 -8.11 -9.31 3.34
N SER A 221 -8.05 -8.04 3.75
CA SER A 221 -6.79 -7.33 4.00
C SER A 221 -6.72 -6.75 5.40
N MET A 222 -5.74 -7.20 6.17
CA MET A 222 -5.38 -6.71 7.51
C MET A 222 -3.91 -6.34 7.60
N ALA A 223 -3.25 -6.16 6.45
CA ALA A 223 -1.81 -5.92 6.36
C ALA A 223 -1.36 -4.67 7.14
N GLY A 224 -0.11 -4.60 7.59
CA GLY A 224 0.44 -3.39 8.20
C GLY A 224 -0.26 -3.01 9.51
N ASN A 225 -0.40 -3.96 10.44
CA ASN A 225 -0.97 -3.77 11.76
C ASN A 225 -0.03 -4.37 12.83
N SER A 226 -0.50 -4.55 14.06
CA SER A 226 0.21 -5.22 15.15
C SER A 226 -0.52 -6.49 15.64
N LEU A 227 -1.23 -7.18 14.73
CA LEU A 227 -1.94 -8.42 15.03
C LEU A 227 -0.97 -9.54 15.42
N ARG A 228 -1.36 -10.37 16.39
CA ARG A 228 -0.56 -11.44 17.00
C ARG A 228 -1.32 -12.77 16.95
N GLY A 229 -0.66 -13.83 17.42
CA GLY A 229 -1.23 -15.17 17.45
C GLY A 229 -1.20 -15.83 16.07
N SER A 230 -1.86 -16.97 15.93
CA SER A 230 -1.87 -17.72 14.68
C SER A 230 -2.94 -17.26 13.71
N LEU A 231 -2.74 -17.58 12.43
CA LEU A 231 -3.84 -17.56 11.47
C LEU A 231 -4.91 -18.59 11.93
N PRO A 232 -6.21 -18.24 11.96
CA PRO A 232 -7.24 -19.16 12.41
C PRO A 232 -7.24 -20.47 11.59
N LYS A 233 -7.35 -21.60 12.28
CA LYS A 233 -7.29 -22.93 11.66
C LYS A 233 -8.35 -23.17 10.59
N ASP A 234 -9.52 -22.54 10.74
CA ASP A 234 -10.68 -22.72 9.87
C ASP A 234 -10.66 -21.78 8.64
N VAL A 235 -9.49 -21.21 8.27
CA VAL A 235 -9.36 -20.28 7.13
C VAL A 235 -9.84 -20.89 5.80
N GLY A 236 -9.74 -22.21 5.67
CA GLY A 236 -10.25 -22.97 4.53
C GLY A 236 -11.76 -22.85 4.27
N ARG A 237 -12.54 -22.34 5.24
CA ARG A 237 -13.97 -22.06 5.05
C ARG A 237 -14.21 -20.90 4.08
N LEU A 238 -13.22 -20.05 3.83
CA LEU A 238 -13.29 -18.90 2.94
C LEU A 238 -13.01 -19.33 1.49
N GLN A 239 -13.83 -20.22 0.94
CA GLN A 239 -13.59 -20.83 -0.38
C GLN A 239 -13.72 -19.85 -1.55
N ASN A 240 -14.43 -18.73 -1.34
CA ASN A 240 -14.58 -17.65 -2.33
C ASN A 240 -13.44 -16.61 -2.25
N LEU A 241 -12.51 -16.77 -1.31
CA LEU A 241 -11.47 -15.79 -1.07
C LEU A 241 -10.48 -15.78 -2.23
N VAL A 242 -10.35 -14.62 -2.87
CA VAL A 242 -9.41 -14.36 -3.98
C VAL A 242 -8.12 -13.76 -3.44
N THR A 243 -8.21 -12.86 -2.45
CA THR A 243 -7.05 -12.22 -1.83
C THR A 243 -7.06 -12.41 -0.31
N LEU A 244 -5.98 -12.99 0.21
CA LEU A 244 -5.64 -13.00 1.64
C LEU A 244 -4.37 -12.19 1.86
N ASN A 245 -4.49 -11.04 2.51
CA ASN A 245 -3.36 -10.19 2.85
C ASN A 245 -3.30 -9.89 4.35
N VAL A 246 -2.37 -10.55 5.05
CA VAL A 246 -2.07 -10.31 6.47
C VAL A 246 -0.59 -9.97 6.68
N ALA A 247 0.04 -9.44 5.64
CA ALA A 247 1.44 -9.05 5.64
C ALA A 247 1.77 -8.00 6.72
N ASP A 248 3.03 -7.91 7.10
CA ASP A 248 3.57 -6.86 7.97
C ASP A 248 2.78 -6.73 9.29
N ASN A 249 2.74 -7.84 10.02
CA ASN A 249 2.07 -7.98 11.31
C ASN A 249 3.02 -8.70 12.31
N LYS A 250 2.47 -9.20 13.41
CA LYS A 250 3.19 -9.99 14.42
C LYS A 250 2.57 -11.38 14.57
N LEU A 251 1.99 -11.93 13.49
CA LEU A 251 1.37 -13.25 13.49
C LEU A 251 2.46 -14.33 13.62
N SER A 252 2.13 -15.43 14.28
CA SER A 252 3.11 -16.47 14.65
C SER A 252 2.50 -17.87 14.62
N GLY A 253 3.33 -18.89 14.79
CA GLY A 253 2.91 -20.29 14.76
C GLY A 253 2.77 -20.83 13.34
N LYS A 254 2.24 -22.05 13.23
CA LYS A 254 2.17 -22.79 11.96
C LYS A 254 1.08 -22.26 11.05
N LEU A 255 1.34 -22.30 9.75
CA LEU A 255 0.29 -22.13 8.74
C LEU A 255 -0.71 -23.31 8.82
N PRO A 256 -2.02 -23.06 8.79
CA PRO A 256 -3.03 -24.10 8.95
C PRO A 256 -3.13 -24.99 7.72
N LEU A 257 -3.37 -26.29 7.92
CA LEU A 257 -3.51 -27.29 6.85
C LEU A 257 -4.66 -26.93 5.90
N ASP A 258 -5.77 -26.44 6.44
CA ASP A 258 -6.96 -26.09 5.67
C ASP A 258 -6.75 -24.90 4.72
N LEU A 259 -5.63 -24.18 4.80
CA LEU A 259 -5.29 -23.11 3.85
C LEU A 259 -5.31 -23.61 2.40
N GLY A 260 -4.91 -24.87 2.16
CA GLY A 260 -4.95 -25.48 0.84
C GLY A 260 -6.36 -25.65 0.24
N THR A 261 -7.42 -25.41 1.02
CA THR A 261 -8.83 -25.54 0.59
C THR A 261 -9.46 -24.23 0.13
N CYS A 262 -8.72 -23.11 0.16
CA CYS A 262 -9.16 -21.84 -0.42
C CYS A 262 -9.02 -21.87 -1.95
N PHE A 263 -9.84 -22.67 -2.64
CA PHE A 263 -9.67 -23.00 -4.06
C PHE A 263 -9.65 -21.79 -5.01
N SER A 264 -10.30 -20.68 -4.62
CA SER A 264 -10.39 -19.45 -5.41
C SER A 264 -9.21 -18.49 -5.17
N LEU A 265 -8.27 -18.81 -4.29
CA LEU A 265 -7.22 -17.89 -3.87
C LEU A 265 -6.23 -17.64 -5.01
N GLU A 266 -6.12 -16.37 -5.41
CA GLU A 266 -5.18 -15.89 -6.43
C GLU A 266 -3.97 -15.22 -5.79
N GLU A 267 -4.17 -14.54 -4.67
CA GLU A 267 -3.15 -13.74 -4.01
C GLU A 267 -3.04 -14.05 -2.51
N LEU A 268 -1.86 -14.52 -2.10
CA LEU A 268 -1.52 -14.86 -0.73
C LEU A 268 -0.30 -14.06 -0.27
N TYR A 269 -0.54 -13.08 0.62
CA TYR A 269 0.49 -12.20 1.17
C TYR A 269 0.60 -12.38 2.69
N LEU A 270 1.64 -13.10 3.13
CA LEU A 270 1.94 -13.39 4.54
C LEU A 270 3.30 -12.82 4.99
N GLN A 271 3.98 -12.07 4.13
CA GLN A 271 5.33 -11.59 4.40
C GLN A 271 5.43 -10.69 5.64
N GLY A 272 6.61 -10.63 6.28
CA GLY A 272 6.83 -9.74 7.41
C GLY A 272 6.03 -10.14 8.66
N ASN A 273 6.05 -11.43 8.98
CA ASN A 273 5.42 -12.00 10.18
C ASN A 273 6.43 -12.94 10.88
N TYR A 274 5.96 -13.69 11.87
CA TYR A 274 6.73 -14.68 12.63
C TYR A 274 6.20 -16.10 12.42
N PHE A 275 5.58 -16.41 11.27
CA PHE A 275 5.10 -17.76 10.98
C PHE A 275 6.26 -18.76 10.99
N ASP A 276 6.04 -19.93 11.60
CA ASP A 276 7.02 -21.01 11.74
C ASP A 276 6.47 -22.34 11.20
N GLY A 277 7.26 -23.41 11.35
CA GLY A 277 6.89 -24.71 10.80
C GLY A 277 7.23 -24.84 9.32
N THR A 278 6.83 -25.97 8.75
CA THR A 278 6.89 -26.24 7.31
C THR A 278 5.70 -25.61 6.61
N ILE A 279 5.84 -25.32 5.31
CA ILE A 279 4.70 -24.96 4.47
C ILE A 279 3.74 -26.17 4.42
N PRO A 280 2.46 -26.04 4.82
CA PRO A 280 1.47 -27.12 4.73
C PRO A 280 1.18 -27.47 3.26
N ASP A 281 0.47 -28.56 3.01
CA ASP A 281 0.05 -28.87 1.64
C ASP A 281 -0.99 -27.83 1.17
N ILE A 282 -0.55 -26.91 0.32
CA ILE A 282 -1.39 -25.89 -0.31
C ILE A 282 -1.58 -26.16 -1.81
N SER A 283 -1.34 -27.39 -2.28
CA SER A 283 -1.49 -27.78 -3.68
C SER A 283 -2.91 -27.55 -4.24
N GLY A 284 -3.93 -27.49 -3.38
CA GLY A 284 -5.31 -27.15 -3.75
C GLY A 284 -5.54 -25.69 -4.15
N LEU A 285 -4.57 -24.78 -3.97
CA LEU A 285 -4.65 -23.38 -4.41
C LEU A 285 -4.45 -23.23 -5.93
N VAL A 286 -5.29 -23.90 -6.72
CA VAL A 286 -5.14 -24.04 -8.17
C VAL A 286 -5.24 -22.72 -8.95
N ALA A 287 -5.83 -21.68 -8.35
CA ALA A 287 -5.96 -20.36 -8.94
C ALA A 287 -4.77 -19.41 -8.65
N VAL A 288 -3.79 -19.84 -7.83
CA VAL A 288 -2.80 -18.93 -7.25
C VAL A 288 -1.87 -18.31 -8.30
N GLN A 289 -1.76 -16.98 -8.23
CA GLN A 289 -0.93 -16.15 -9.11
C GLN A 289 0.22 -15.52 -8.34
N ARG A 290 0.02 -15.16 -7.07
CA ARG A 290 1.04 -14.48 -6.25
C ARG A 290 1.08 -15.07 -4.86
N VAL A 291 2.25 -15.58 -4.48
CA VAL A 291 2.53 -16.08 -3.13
C VAL A 291 3.73 -15.34 -2.58
N ASN A 292 3.55 -14.67 -1.45
CA ASN A 292 4.63 -14.04 -0.73
C ASN A 292 4.66 -14.49 0.73
N LEU A 293 5.64 -15.31 1.06
CA LEU A 293 5.91 -15.82 2.41
C LEU A 293 7.21 -15.25 2.98
N SER A 294 7.82 -14.24 2.33
CA SER A 294 9.15 -13.79 2.71
C SER A 294 9.20 -13.18 4.11
N ASN A 295 10.38 -13.16 4.72
CA ASN A 295 10.60 -12.52 6.02
C ASN A 295 9.68 -13.12 7.10
N ASN A 296 9.84 -14.43 7.31
CA ASN A 296 9.16 -15.25 8.32
C ASN A 296 10.18 -16.24 8.93
N ASN A 297 9.73 -17.14 9.80
CA ASN A 297 10.54 -18.19 10.43
C ASN A 297 10.26 -19.59 9.86
N LEU A 298 9.73 -19.69 8.63
CA LEU A 298 9.37 -20.97 8.01
C LEU A 298 10.63 -21.80 7.74
N PHE A 299 10.54 -23.12 7.90
CA PHE A 299 11.67 -24.03 7.74
C PHE A 299 11.29 -25.30 6.96
N GLY A 300 12.28 -26.16 6.75
CA GLY A 300 12.16 -27.41 5.99
C GLY A 300 12.49 -27.23 4.52
N SER A 301 12.19 -28.24 3.71
CA SER A 301 12.39 -28.19 2.27
C SER A 301 11.31 -27.36 1.58
N ILE A 302 11.69 -26.72 0.46
CA ILE A 302 10.72 -26.06 -0.42
C ILE A 302 9.88 -27.15 -1.11
N PRO A 303 8.54 -27.16 -0.95
CA PRO A 303 7.69 -28.18 -1.56
C PRO A 303 7.79 -28.20 -3.10
N GLY A 304 8.05 -29.37 -3.67
CA GLY A 304 8.19 -29.52 -5.12
C GLY A 304 6.91 -29.20 -5.91
N TYR A 305 5.72 -29.38 -5.30
CA TYR A 305 4.44 -29.11 -5.95
C TYR A 305 4.25 -27.65 -6.36
N PHE A 306 5.04 -26.70 -5.82
CA PHE A 306 5.03 -25.32 -6.31
C PHE A 306 5.32 -25.24 -7.81
N ALA A 307 6.10 -26.18 -8.36
CA ALA A 307 6.37 -26.28 -9.79
C ALA A 307 5.09 -26.51 -10.64
N ASN A 308 4.03 -27.06 -10.03
CA ASN A 308 2.78 -27.43 -10.72
C ASN A 308 1.75 -26.29 -10.78
N PHE A 309 1.99 -25.15 -10.12
CA PHE A 309 1.08 -24.01 -10.20
C PHE A 309 1.22 -23.28 -11.54
N SER A 310 0.38 -23.64 -12.50
CA SER A 310 0.42 -23.12 -13.88
C SER A 310 0.13 -21.62 -14.02
N LYS A 311 -0.58 -21.01 -13.05
CA LYS A 311 -0.94 -19.58 -13.04
C LYS A 311 0.03 -18.71 -12.23
N LEU A 312 1.02 -19.31 -11.55
CA LEU A 312 1.87 -18.60 -10.60
C LEU A 312 2.83 -17.65 -11.33
N GLN A 313 2.67 -16.36 -11.07
CA GLN A 313 3.45 -15.26 -11.64
C GLN A 313 4.52 -14.76 -10.68
N ARG A 314 4.36 -14.98 -9.37
CA ARG A 314 5.33 -14.56 -8.35
C ARG A 314 5.31 -15.48 -7.14
N LEU A 315 6.49 -15.98 -6.79
CA LEU A 315 6.74 -16.76 -5.57
C LEU A 315 7.92 -16.16 -4.81
N SER A 316 7.65 -15.65 -3.62
CA SER A 316 8.68 -15.11 -2.73
C SER A 316 8.74 -15.93 -1.45
N LEU A 317 9.86 -16.62 -1.25
CA LEU A 317 10.20 -17.43 -0.08
C LEU A 317 11.44 -16.88 0.63
N SER A 318 11.81 -15.64 0.31
CA SER A 318 13.08 -15.04 0.76
C SER A 318 13.09 -14.79 2.26
N ASP A 319 14.26 -14.70 2.88
CA ASP A 319 14.44 -14.38 4.30
C ASP A 319 13.59 -15.29 5.21
N ASN A 320 13.81 -16.60 5.11
CA ASN A 320 13.25 -17.64 5.97
C ASN A 320 14.37 -18.60 6.41
N ASN A 321 13.99 -19.74 6.98
CA ASN A 321 14.88 -20.81 7.44
C ASN A 321 14.77 -22.07 6.55
N PHE A 322 14.44 -21.93 5.26
CA PHE A 322 14.36 -23.08 4.34
C PHE A 322 15.73 -23.72 4.11
N GLU A 323 15.72 -25.03 3.89
CA GLU A 323 16.93 -25.84 3.72
C GLU A 323 16.79 -26.88 2.58
N GLY A 324 17.93 -27.40 2.14
CA GLY A 324 17.99 -28.44 1.10
C GLY A 324 17.98 -27.89 -0.32
N CYS A 325 17.73 -28.78 -1.27
CA CYS A 325 17.76 -28.48 -2.70
C CYS A 325 16.56 -27.62 -3.10
N VAL A 326 16.80 -26.52 -3.82
CA VAL A 326 15.72 -25.81 -4.52
C VAL A 326 15.29 -26.64 -5.73
N PRO A 327 13.97 -26.86 -5.93
CA PRO A 327 13.47 -27.56 -7.12
C PRO A 327 13.95 -26.91 -8.43
N THR A 328 14.06 -27.69 -9.50
CA THR A 328 14.57 -27.24 -10.81
C THR A 328 13.55 -27.33 -11.94
N GLU A 329 12.31 -27.68 -11.62
CA GLU A 329 11.22 -27.89 -12.57
C GLU A 329 10.18 -26.75 -12.49
N GLY A 330 9.38 -26.63 -13.55
CA GLY A 330 8.28 -25.66 -13.62
C GLY A 330 8.74 -24.22 -13.37
N ILE A 331 8.00 -23.51 -12.51
CA ILE A 331 8.26 -22.10 -12.17
C ILE A 331 9.66 -21.84 -11.60
N PHE A 332 10.33 -22.84 -11.02
CA PHE A 332 11.68 -22.69 -10.48
C PHE A 332 12.76 -22.52 -11.56
N GLN A 333 12.42 -22.71 -12.84
CA GLN A 333 13.30 -22.38 -13.96
C GLN A 333 13.35 -20.89 -14.27
N ASN A 334 12.47 -20.08 -13.67
CA ASN A 334 12.38 -18.65 -13.91
C ASN A 334 12.76 -17.82 -12.66
N ALA A 335 13.99 -17.32 -12.63
CA ALA A 335 14.52 -16.51 -11.52
C ALA A 335 13.86 -15.12 -11.36
N THR A 336 13.05 -14.65 -12.32
CA THR A 336 12.29 -13.40 -12.14
C THR A 336 10.98 -13.61 -11.38
N ILE A 337 10.46 -14.85 -11.39
CA ILE A 337 9.23 -15.26 -10.71
C ILE A 337 9.53 -15.75 -9.29
N VAL A 338 10.64 -16.49 -9.11
CA VAL A 338 10.97 -17.16 -7.84
C VAL A 338 12.11 -16.46 -7.11
N SER A 339 11.86 -16.07 -5.86
CA SER A 339 12.84 -15.43 -4.97
C SER A 339 13.06 -16.25 -3.69
N VAL A 340 14.28 -16.75 -3.49
CA VAL A 340 14.65 -17.61 -2.35
C VAL A 340 15.86 -17.09 -1.56
N PHE A 341 16.30 -15.85 -1.82
CA PHE A 341 17.48 -15.29 -1.14
C PHE A 341 17.29 -15.19 0.39
N GLY A 342 18.37 -15.09 1.15
CA GLY A 342 18.32 -14.99 2.61
C GLY A 342 18.21 -16.33 3.36
N ASN A 343 17.77 -17.40 2.70
CA ASN A 343 17.77 -18.75 3.27
C ASN A 343 19.17 -19.38 3.20
N ARG A 344 19.88 -19.46 4.35
CA ARG A 344 21.31 -19.82 4.40
C ARG A 344 21.63 -21.27 4.04
N ASN A 345 20.68 -22.18 4.26
CA ASN A 345 20.87 -23.62 4.09
C ASN A 345 20.29 -24.16 2.78
N LEU A 346 19.84 -23.27 1.87
CA LEU A 346 19.44 -23.66 0.53
C LEU A 346 20.66 -23.88 -0.37
N CYS A 347 20.54 -24.87 -1.25
CA CYS A 347 21.54 -25.21 -2.24
C CYS A 347 20.86 -25.59 -3.57
N GLY A 348 21.65 -25.72 -4.64
CA GLY A 348 21.16 -26.18 -5.95
C GLY A 348 20.32 -25.15 -6.69
N GLY A 349 19.27 -25.59 -7.36
CA GLY A 349 18.45 -24.74 -8.23
C GLY A 349 19.16 -24.30 -9.52
N ILE A 350 18.54 -23.37 -10.24
CA ILE A 350 19.12 -22.77 -11.45
C ILE A 350 20.27 -21.81 -11.11
N LYS A 351 21.23 -21.67 -12.03
CA LYS A 351 22.45 -20.84 -11.82
C LYS A 351 22.13 -19.39 -11.43
N GLN A 352 21.04 -18.83 -11.95
CA GLN A 352 20.60 -17.46 -11.70
C GLN A 352 20.25 -17.19 -10.23
N LEU A 353 19.91 -18.22 -9.45
CA LEU A 353 19.64 -18.10 -8.01
C LEU A 353 20.91 -17.94 -7.17
N LYS A 354 22.10 -18.17 -7.75
CA LYS A 354 23.42 -17.99 -7.10
C LYS A 354 23.59 -18.77 -5.79
N LEU A 355 22.97 -19.94 -5.67
CA LEU A 355 23.12 -20.83 -4.52
C LEU A 355 24.34 -21.74 -4.68
N LYS A 356 24.87 -22.23 -3.54
CA LYS A 356 25.93 -23.25 -3.56
C LYS A 356 25.39 -24.56 -4.15
N PRO A 357 26.19 -25.34 -4.88
CA PRO A 357 25.79 -26.69 -5.29
C PRO A 357 25.44 -27.53 -4.05
N CYS A 358 24.41 -28.37 -4.17
CA CYS A 358 24.12 -29.32 -3.10
C CYS A 358 25.23 -30.37 -3.04
N LEU A 359 25.75 -30.61 -1.83
CA LEU A 359 26.64 -31.74 -1.60
C LEU A 359 25.82 -33.00 -1.86
N ALA A 360 26.24 -33.80 -2.84
CA ALA A 360 25.66 -35.12 -3.02
C ALA A 360 25.81 -35.87 -1.69
N GLN A 361 24.69 -36.13 -1.02
CA GLN A 361 24.67 -37.23 -0.06
C GLN A 361 24.95 -38.45 -0.93
N GLY A 362 26.16 -39.02 -0.80
CA GLY A 362 26.46 -40.29 -1.41
C GLY A 362 25.38 -41.30 -1.03
N PRO A 363 25.06 -42.28 -1.89
CA PRO A 363 24.22 -43.39 -1.49
C PRO A 363 24.78 -43.98 -0.18
N PRO A 364 23.92 -44.51 0.73
CA PRO A 364 24.39 -45.14 1.95
C PRO A 364 25.45 -46.17 1.57
N VAL A 365 26.66 -46.00 2.10
CA VAL A 365 27.80 -46.86 1.81
C VAL A 365 27.48 -48.25 2.37
N GLU A 366 26.96 -49.14 1.53
CA GLU A 366 27.12 -50.57 1.75
C GLU A 366 28.59 -50.90 1.56
N THR A 367 29.28 -51.10 2.68
CA THR A 367 30.64 -51.63 2.70
C THR A 367 30.65 -53.07 2.19
N LYS A 368 31.07 -53.29 0.94
CA LYS A 368 31.68 -54.58 0.53
C LYS A 368 32.87 -54.39 -0.41
N HIS A 369 33.91 -55.14 -0.07
CA HIS A 369 35.27 -55.17 -0.60
C HIS A 369 35.40 -55.57 -2.08
N SER A 370 36.46 -55.02 -2.72
CA SER A 370 37.33 -55.61 -3.79
C SER A 370 36.65 -55.97 -5.12
N SER A 371 37.12 -55.55 -6.32
CA SER A 371 38.49 -55.63 -6.86
C SER A 371 38.69 -54.75 -8.13
N LEU A 372 39.94 -54.34 -8.35
CA LEU A 372 40.61 -53.80 -9.56
C LEU A 372 39.84 -53.75 -10.89
N PHE A 373 39.90 -52.60 -11.58
CA PHE A 373 40.50 -52.49 -12.93
C PHE A 373 40.94 -51.04 -13.24
N MET A 374 42.16 -50.92 -13.75
CA MET A 374 42.87 -49.70 -14.14
C MET A 374 42.44 -49.25 -15.54
N LYS A 375 42.15 -47.96 -15.73
CA LYS A 375 42.31 -47.26 -17.03
C LYS A 375 42.52 -45.77 -16.81
N ILE A 376 43.69 -45.32 -17.25
CA ILE A 376 44.12 -43.92 -17.34
C ILE A 376 43.46 -43.29 -18.59
N ALA A 377 42.91 -42.09 -18.45
CA ALA A 377 42.78 -41.14 -19.54
C ALA A 377 43.03 -39.72 -19.00
N ILE A 378 44.07 -39.10 -19.54
CA ILE A 378 44.51 -37.71 -19.31
C ILE A 378 43.60 -36.79 -20.14
N GLY A 379 43.20 -35.66 -19.55
CA GLY A 379 42.52 -34.57 -20.24
C GLY A 379 42.51 -33.32 -19.38
N GLU A 380 43.33 -32.35 -19.78
CA GLU A 380 43.65 -31.09 -19.11
C GLU A 380 42.43 -30.19 -18.83
N SER A 381 42.44 -29.46 -17.71
CA SER A 381 42.82 -28.03 -17.69
C SER A 381 42.13 -27.19 -16.60
N PHE A 382 42.90 -26.21 -16.12
CA PHE A 382 42.50 -24.96 -15.45
C PHE A 382 41.76 -25.00 -14.10
N PHE A 383 42.55 -25.02 -13.01
CA PHE A 383 42.19 -24.30 -11.78
C PHE A 383 42.92 -22.95 -11.76
N ASN A 384 42.25 -21.89 -12.21
CA ASN A 384 42.60 -20.53 -11.79
C ASN A 384 41.72 -20.15 -10.61
N GLN A 385 42.37 -19.98 -9.46
CA GLN A 385 41.83 -19.30 -8.29
C GLN A 385 41.41 -17.88 -8.66
N LEU A 386 40.15 -17.53 -8.41
CA LEU A 386 39.72 -16.15 -8.21
C LEU A 386 38.75 -16.14 -7.04
N SER A 387 39.24 -15.72 -5.88
CA SER A 387 38.43 -15.36 -4.73
C SER A 387 37.53 -14.18 -5.11
N SER A 388 36.22 -14.40 -5.22
CA SER A 388 35.28 -13.29 -5.33
C SER A 388 34.88 -12.81 -3.93
N ALA A 389 35.55 -11.75 -3.48
CA ALA A 389 35.01 -10.91 -2.42
C ALA A 389 33.66 -10.36 -2.91
N GLY A 390 32.55 -10.84 -2.34
CA GLY A 390 31.22 -10.41 -2.72
C GLY A 390 31.03 -8.91 -2.48
N VAL A 391 30.60 -8.20 -3.52
CA VAL A 391 30.21 -6.78 -3.45
C VAL A 391 29.15 -6.62 -2.36
N ARG A 392 29.41 -5.76 -1.36
CA ARG A 392 28.51 -5.52 -0.24
C ARG A 392 27.62 -4.31 -0.54
N GLY A 393 26.30 -4.50 -0.51
CA GLY A 393 25.29 -3.44 -0.66
C GLY A 393 24.28 -3.69 -1.77
N THR A 394 23.19 -2.93 -1.78
CA THR A 394 22.14 -3.02 -2.81
C THR A 394 22.62 -2.38 -4.12
N ILE A 395 22.41 -3.05 -5.25
CA ILE A 395 22.81 -2.56 -6.58
C ILE A 395 22.23 -1.16 -6.81
N GLY A 396 23.09 -0.21 -7.16
CA GLY A 396 22.74 1.19 -7.39
C GLY A 396 22.71 2.08 -6.14
N TYR A 397 22.76 1.51 -4.94
CA TYR A 397 22.79 2.23 -3.65
C TYR A 397 24.09 2.04 -2.89
N ALA A 398 24.84 0.97 -3.18
CA ALA A 398 26.15 0.71 -2.60
C ALA A 398 27.17 1.77 -3.03
N ALA A 399 27.95 2.26 -2.07
CA ALA A 399 29.05 3.18 -2.37
C ALA A 399 30.10 2.50 -3.25
N PRO A 400 30.70 3.19 -4.24
CA PRO A 400 31.62 2.59 -5.20
C PRO A 400 32.79 1.85 -4.54
N GLU A 401 33.29 2.34 -3.41
CA GLU A 401 34.37 1.73 -2.66
C GLU A 401 34.02 0.34 -2.09
N TYR A 402 32.74 0.02 -1.88
CA TYR A 402 32.32 -1.32 -1.46
C TYR A 402 32.44 -2.35 -2.59
N GLY A 403 32.39 -1.90 -3.85
CA GLY A 403 32.69 -2.72 -5.02
C GLY A 403 34.18 -3.03 -5.19
N MET A 404 35.05 -2.24 -4.53
CA MET A 404 36.51 -2.42 -4.50
C MET A 404 36.99 -3.14 -3.24
N GLY A 405 36.09 -3.71 -2.43
CA GLY A 405 36.43 -4.43 -1.20
C GLY A 405 36.54 -3.55 0.05
N GLY A 406 36.08 -2.30 0.00
CA GLY A 406 36.02 -1.41 1.16
C GLY A 406 35.12 -1.94 2.27
N GLN A 407 35.46 -1.63 3.53
CA GLN A 407 34.62 -1.98 4.68
C GLN A 407 33.46 -0.98 4.84
N PRO A 408 32.32 -1.41 5.40
CA PRO A 408 31.22 -0.51 5.76
C PRO A 408 31.71 0.68 6.57
N SER A 409 31.29 1.88 6.16
CA SER A 409 31.72 3.13 6.77
C SER A 409 30.61 4.17 6.76
N ILE A 410 30.74 5.17 7.64
CA ILE A 410 29.83 6.33 7.69
C ILE A 410 29.74 7.06 6.33
N HIS A 411 30.81 7.04 5.54
CA HIS A 411 30.85 7.67 4.22
C HIS A 411 30.05 6.87 3.20
N GLY A 412 30.06 5.54 3.30
CA GLY A 412 29.26 4.70 2.42
C GLY A 412 27.77 4.70 2.80
N ASP A 413 27.44 4.80 4.10
CA ASP A 413 26.06 5.02 4.54
C ASP A 413 25.52 6.37 4.02
N LEU A 414 26.36 7.41 4.03
CA LEU A 414 25.98 8.71 3.49
C LEU A 414 25.80 8.70 1.96
N TYR A 415 26.61 7.91 1.24
CA TYR A 415 26.41 7.70 -0.19
C TYR A 415 25.03 7.10 -0.47
N SER A 416 24.66 6.02 0.23
CA SER A 416 23.34 5.40 0.10
C SER A 416 22.21 6.38 0.46
N PHE A 417 22.41 7.22 1.47
CA PHE A 417 21.49 8.29 1.83
C PHE A 417 21.32 9.31 0.70
N GLY A 418 22.42 9.77 0.09
CA GLY A 418 22.38 10.69 -1.06
C GLY A 418 21.59 10.12 -2.23
N VAL A 419 21.82 8.85 -2.57
CA VAL A 419 21.07 8.13 -3.61
C VAL A 419 19.58 8.09 -3.29
N LEU A 420 19.18 7.82 -2.04
CA LEU A 420 17.78 7.81 -1.62
C LEU A 420 17.13 9.20 -1.71
N VAL A 421 17.87 10.26 -1.38
CA VAL A 421 17.38 11.64 -1.56
C VAL A 421 17.12 11.91 -3.04
N LEU A 422 18.07 11.59 -3.93
CA LEU A 422 17.89 11.77 -5.37
C LEU A 422 16.72 10.94 -5.91
N GLU A 423 16.59 9.68 -5.50
CA GLU A 423 15.48 8.80 -5.92
C GLU A 423 14.13 9.37 -5.48
N MET A 424 14.02 9.80 -4.23
CA MET A 424 12.77 10.33 -3.66
C MET A 424 12.28 11.55 -4.44
N PHE A 425 13.19 12.44 -4.84
CA PHE A 425 12.83 13.71 -5.49
C PHE A 425 12.78 13.64 -7.02
N THR A 426 13.40 12.63 -7.65
CA THR A 426 13.29 12.38 -9.10
C THR A 426 12.22 11.35 -9.46
N GLY A 427 11.83 10.49 -8.50
CA GLY A 427 10.95 9.35 -8.73
C GLY A 427 11.62 8.24 -9.55
N LYS A 428 12.95 8.28 -9.70
CA LYS A 428 13.73 7.33 -10.51
C LYS A 428 14.61 6.47 -9.62
N ARG A 429 14.44 5.15 -9.72
CA ARG A 429 15.35 4.19 -9.09
C ARG A 429 16.72 4.23 -9.74
N PRO A 430 17.83 4.03 -9.00
CA PRO A 430 19.17 3.90 -9.58
C PRO A 430 19.30 2.74 -10.59
N THR A 431 18.42 1.76 -10.52
CA THR A 431 18.34 0.60 -11.45
C THR A 431 17.32 0.80 -12.57
N ASN A 432 16.87 2.04 -12.82
CA ASN A 432 15.97 2.32 -13.93
C ASN A 432 16.65 2.03 -15.27
N GLU A 433 15.92 1.51 -16.26
CA GLU A 433 16.44 1.19 -17.61
C GLU A 433 17.05 2.40 -18.33
N LEU A 434 16.70 3.63 -17.91
CA LEU A 434 17.35 4.85 -18.40
C LEU A 434 18.82 4.96 -18.01
N PHE A 435 19.27 4.22 -17.00
CA PHE A 435 20.61 4.31 -16.42
C PHE A 435 21.45 3.10 -16.82
N GLU A 436 22.18 3.24 -17.92
CA GLU A 436 23.12 2.23 -18.42
C GLU A 436 24.55 2.78 -18.52
N GLY A 437 25.54 1.92 -18.24
CA GLY A 437 26.95 2.27 -18.30
C GLY A 437 27.33 3.40 -17.33
N SER A 438 27.86 4.50 -17.85
CA SER A 438 28.28 5.67 -17.05
C SER A 438 27.15 6.65 -16.75
N PHE A 439 25.94 6.42 -17.26
CA PHE A 439 24.80 7.29 -17.00
C PHE A 439 24.03 6.81 -15.77
N THR A 440 24.28 7.46 -14.64
CA THR A 440 23.72 7.10 -13.33
C THR A 440 22.68 8.13 -12.87
N LEU A 441 21.94 7.80 -11.81
CA LEU A 441 21.04 8.75 -11.16
C LEU A 441 21.77 10.03 -10.70
N HIS A 442 23.04 9.91 -10.29
CA HIS A 442 23.89 11.05 -9.96
C HIS A 442 24.17 11.91 -11.19
N SER A 443 24.68 11.34 -12.29
CA SER A 443 24.98 12.12 -13.51
C SER A 443 23.73 12.70 -14.16
N TYR A 444 22.61 11.96 -14.11
CA TYR A 444 21.30 12.42 -14.57
C TYR A 444 20.88 13.68 -13.82
N THR A 445 20.92 13.64 -12.49
CA THR A 445 20.55 14.77 -11.64
C THR A 445 21.54 15.95 -11.83
N LYS A 446 22.84 15.66 -11.83
CA LYS A 446 23.90 16.67 -12.04
C LYS A 446 23.76 17.40 -13.38
N SER A 447 23.39 16.69 -14.45
CA SER A 447 23.21 17.27 -15.80
C SER A 447 21.98 18.18 -15.94
N ALA A 448 21.07 18.17 -14.96
CA ALA A 448 19.86 18.95 -14.96
C ALA A 448 19.92 20.20 -14.06
N LEU A 449 20.90 20.29 -13.16
CA LEU A 449 21.08 21.44 -12.29
C LEU A 449 21.90 22.56 -12.97
N PRO A 450 21.58 23.84 -12.72
CA PRO A 450 20.39 24.35 -12.03
C PRO A 450 19.16 24.61 -12.94
N GLU A 451 19.28 24.54 -14.26
CA GLU A 451 18.27 25.08 -15.19
C GLU A 451 17.07 24.16 -15.47
N ARG A 452 17.26 22.83 -15.39
CA ARG A 452 16.26 21.81 -15.79
C ARG A 452 15.72 20.99 -14.62
N VAL A 453 15.71 21.59 -13.44
CA VAL A 453 15.32 20.92 -12.18
C VAL A 453 13.88 20.40 -12.21
N LEU A 454 12.96 21.07 -12.90
CA LEU A 454 11.56 20.61 -13.02
C LEU A 454 11.41 19.41 -13.96
N ASP A 455 12.29 19.26 -14.95
CA ASP A 455 12.22 18.18 -15.94
C ASP A 455 12.55 16.81 -15.34
N ILE A 456 13.37 16.82 -14.29
CA ILE A 456 13.83 15.62 -13.59
C ILE A 456 13.10 15.36 -12.28
N ALA A 457 12.29 16.31 -11.81
CA ALA A 457 11.56 16.19 -10.56
C ALA A 457 10.39 15.21 -10.70
N ASP A 458 10.13 14.47 -9.62
CA ASP A 458 9.00 13.55 -9.59
C ASP A 458 7.68 14.32 -9.77
N LYS A 459 6.87 13.86 -10.72
CA LYS A 459 5.61 14.52 -11.07
C LYS A 459 4.65 14.57 -9.89
N SER A 460 4.68 13.59 -8.98
CA SER A 460 3.83 13.61 -7.79
C SER A 460 4.23 14.71 -6.80
N ILE A 461 5.51 15.10 -6.73
CA ILE A 461 5.97 16.25 -5.94
C ILE A 461 5.48 17.57 -6.53
N LEU A 462 5.48 17.67 -7.87
CA LEU A 462 4.93 18.82 -8.59
C LEU A 462 3.40 18.90 -8.48
N HIS A 463 2.70 17.75 -8.41
CA HIS A 463 1.24 17.68 -8.36
C HIS A 463 0.64 17.71 -6.93
N ASN A 464 1.30 17.16 -5.91
CA ASN A 464 0.77 17.05 -4.53
C ASN A 464 1.31 18.09 -3.55
N GLY A 465 2.21 18.97 -3.97
CA GLY A 465 3.12 19.58 -3.01
C GLY A 465 2.76 20.94 -2.43
N LEU A 466 2.48 21.95 -3.26
CA LEU A 466 2.93 23.29 -2.86
C LEU A 466 1.96 24.39 -3.28
N ARG A 467 1.57 25.18 -2.27
CA ARG A 467 0.62 26.31 -2.32
C ARG A 467 1.00 27.32 -3.42
N VAL A 468 0.01 28.09 -3.89
CA VAL A 468 0.24 29.29 -4.71
C VAL A 468 1.33 30.16 -4.05
N GLY A 469 2.42 30.41 -4.78
CA GLY A 469 3.54 31.25 -4.33
C GLY A 469 4.71 30.53 -3.65
N PHE A 470 4.73 29.20 -3.55
CA PHE A 470 5.91 28.48 -3.04
C PHE A 470 7.03 28.40 -4.10
N PRO A 471 8.29 28.73 -3.78
CA PRO A 471 9.41 28.69 -4.72
C PRO A 471 9.93 27.25 -4.93
N VAL A 472 9.16 26.43 -5.65
CA VAL A 472 9.41 24.97 -5.85
C VAL A 472 10.79 24.73 -6.47
N VAL A 473 11.12 25.50 -7.51
CA VAL A 473 12.40 25.37 -8.23
C VAL A 473 13.58 25.60 -7.29
N GLU A 474 13.52 26.64 -6.46
CA GLU A 474 14.60 26.97 -5.52
C GLU A 474 14.74 25.94 -4.40
N CYS A 475 13.63 25.37 -3.94
CA CYS A 475 13.64 24.29 -2.96
C CYS A 475 14.27 23.01 -3.53
N LEU A 476 13.87 22.61 -4.75
CA LEU A 476 14.40 21.40 -5.39
C LEU A 476 15.88 21.55 -5.75
N LYS A 477 16.33 22.73 -6.19
CA LYS A 477 17.76 23.02 -6.45
C LYS A 477 18.61 22.68 -5.23
N VAL A 478 18.26 23.18 -4.05
CA VAL A 478 19.05 22.96 -2.83
C VAL A 478 18.93 21.53 -2.30
N ILE A 479 17.80 20.85 -2.51
CA ILE A 479 17.66 19.43 -2.12
C ILE A 479 18.50 18.52 -3.01
N PHE A 480 18.45 18.72 -4.33
CA PHE A 480 19.25 17.93 -5.25
C PHE A 480 20.75 18.16 -5.07
N ASP A 481 21.17 19.40 -4.77
CA ASP A 481 22.56 19.71 -4.44
C ASP A 481 23.06 18.94 -3.21
N VAL A 482 22.26 18.88 -2.14
CA VAL A 482 22.57 18.05 -0.96
C VAL A 482 22.69 16.57 -1.34
N GLY A 483 21.75 16.05 -2.12
CA GLY A 483 21.78 14.67 -2.59
C GLY A 483 23.07 14.34 -3.37
N LEU A 484 23.42 15.18 -4.35
CA LEU A 484 24.62 15.04 -5.17
C LEU A 484 25.91 15.08 -4.35
N ARG A 485 26.02 16.00 -3.39
CA ARG A 485 27.18 16.11 -2.50
C ARG A 485 27.26 14.97 -1.47
N CYS A 486 26.15 14.31 -1.14
CA CYS A 486 26.15 13.12 -0.28
C CYS A 486 26.63 11.86 -1.04
N CYS A 487 26.37 11.76 -2.35
CA CYS A 487 26.74 10.62 -3.19
C CYS A 487 27.83 10.91 -4.22
N GLU A 488 28.80 11.78 -3.90
CA GLU A 488 30.04 11.91 -4.67
C GLU A 488 30.83 10.60 -4.71
N GLU A 489 31.52 10.31 -5.81
CA GLU A 489 32.24 9.04 -5.99
C GLU A 489 33.33 8.85 -4.94
N SER A 490 34.12 9.90 -4.67
CA SER A 490 35.16 9.88 -3.65
C SER A 490 34.58 10.10 -2.24
N PRO A 491 34.84 9.20 -1.26
CA PRO A 491 34.42 9.38 0.12
C PRO A 491 34.86 10.71 0.74
N THR A 492 36.04 11.23 0.39
CA THR A 492 36.58 12.49 0.93
C THR A 492 35.86 13.73 0.45
N ASN A 493 35.11 13.63 -0.66
CA ASN A 493 34.38 14.75 -1.25
C ASN A 493 32.92 14.76 -0.82
N ARG A 494 32.48 13.73 -0.08
CA ARG A 494 31.12 13.66 0.46
C ARG A 494 30.96 14.60 1.64
N LEU A 495 29.75 15.12 1.83
CA LEU A 495 29.42 15.88 3.03
C LEU A 495 29.70 15.10 4.30
N ALA A 496 29.86 15.79 5.43
CA ALA A 496 29.75 15.11 6.71
C ALA A 496 28.26 14.83 7.00
N THR A 497 27.93 13.70 7.66
CA THR A 497 26.54 13.37 8.02
C THR A 497 25.86 14.49 8.83
N SER A 498 26.62 15.14 9.72
CA SER A 498 26.13 16.27 10.52
C SER A 498 25.85 17.53 9.68
N GLU A 499 26.55 17.71 8.57
CA GLU A 499 26.39 18.84 7.65
C GLU A 499 25.18 18.61 6.74
N ALA A 500 25.06 17.41 6.15
CA ALA A 500 23.88 17.01 5.37
C ALA A 500 22.58 17.16 6.19
N ALA A 501 22.60 16.74 7.47
CA ALA A 501 21.47 16.91 8.37
C ALA A 501 21.16 18.39 8.65
N LYS A 502 22.18 19.22 8.90
CA LYS A 502 22.02 20.66 9.13
C LYS A 502 21.42 21.35 7.91
N GLU A 503 21.87 21.00 6.70
CA GLU A 503 21.37 21.59 5.46
C GLU A 503 19.91 21.20 5.19
N LEU A 504 19.55 19.92 5.33
CA LEU A 504 18.16 19.48 5.17
C LEU A 504 17.22 20.10 6.20
N ILE A 505 17.68 20.25 7.45
CA ILE A 505 16.93 20.99 8.47
C ILE A 505 16.79 22.46 8.06
N SER A 506 17.86 23.11 7.60
CA SER A 506 17.81 24.50 7.12
C SER A 506 16.82 24.68 5.96
N ILE A 507 16.80 23.76 4.99
CA ILE A 507 15.83 23.73 3.88
C ILE A 507 14.41 23.60 4.45
N ARG A 508 14.17 22.65 5.37
CA ARG A 508 12.87 22.49 6.02
C ARG A 508 12.41 23.77 6.71
N GLU A 509 13.30 24.43 7.43
CA GLU A 509 12.98 25.65 8.18
C GLU A 509 12.70 26.82 7.21
N ARG A 510 13.56 27.01 6.19
CA ARG A 510 13.46 28.08 5.19
C ARG A 510 12.19 28.00 4.36
N PHE A 511 11.82 26.80 3.91
CA PHE A 511 10.71 26.62 2.97
C PHE A 511 9.39 26.21 3.66
N PHE A 512 9.42 25.58 4.84
CA PHE A 512 8.22 25.00 5.45
C PHE A 512 7.84 25.59 6.82
N LYS A 513 8.61 26.54 7.39
CA LYS A 513 8.36 27.07 8.74
C LYS A 513 8.04 28.56 8.84
N THR A 514 7.33 29.12 7.87
CA THR A 514 6.69 30.45 7.99
C THR A 514 5.20 30.32 8.31
N ARG A 515 4.86 30.25 9.62
CA ARG A 515 3.59 30.73 10.23
C ARG A 515 3.55 30.47 11.76
N ARG A 516 4.43 31.13 12.51
CA ARG A 516 4.25 31.28 13.98
C ARG A 516 4.32 32.71 14.50
N THR A 517 4.55 33.71 13.65
CA THR A 517 4.75 35.12 14.07
C THR A 517 3.73 36.11 13.50
N ALA A 518 2.57 35.65 12.99
CA ALA A 518 1.47 36.53 12.55
C ALA A 518 0.16 36.27 13.32
N ARG A 519 0.28 36.04 14.64
CA ARG A 519 -0.83 36.13 15.61
C ARG A 519 -0.28 36.74 16.91
N ARG A 520 -0.10 38.05 16.89
CA ARG A 520 -0.26 38.93 18.05
C ARG A 520 -1.02 40.16 17.59
#